data_AF-A0AAJ2LPP4-F1
#
_entry.id   AF-A0AAJ2LPP4-F1
#
_cell.length_a   1.000
_cell.length_b   1.000
_cell.length_c   1.000
_cell.angle_alpha   90.00
_cell.angle_beta   90.00
_cell.angle_gamma   90.00
#
_symmetry.space_group_name_H-M   'P 1'
#
loop_
_entity.id
_entity.type
_entity.pdbx_description
1 polymer ?
#
loop_
_entity_poly.entity_id
_entity_poly.type
_entity_poly.pdbx_seq_one_letter_code
_entity_poly.pdbx_strand_id
1 'polypeptide(L)'
;MNKELSPLAQRLEFLAAGRALHGWAKSIGLPKISIENVMKGNGLSYESLAHLHRVENVRTDWLLEGRGSPFSVNACLCDESADELLDELLAERWEVDVITDESRVAIVLSQPAQVQVKDGKDSAGHQKYRDINYRLVEIVCGALGPKAIARATSFGIHRVLQIGSDMMRELERGKLGSYFLFSSPTAVIPNAVQYAQAGMLFENLAAGEQAASTPDEKALLGSYRNMSSEKRRAISQVVISMADVAQRLR
;
A
#
# COMPACT_ATOMS: atom_id res chain seq x y z
N MET A 1 -2.65 -35.82 -13.82
CA MET A 1 -1.36 -35.12 -13.72
C MET A 1 -1.64 -33.70 -13.26
N ASN A 2 -1.43 -33.38 -11.98
CA ASN A 2 -1.51 -32.00 -11.50
C ASN A 2 -0.28 -31.28 -12.04
N LYS A 3 -0.46 -30.46 -13.08
CA LYS A 3 0.61 -29.60 -13.58
C LYS A 3 0.79 -28.51 -12.54
N GLU A 4 1.89 -28.53 -11.80
CA GLU A 4 2.22 -27.46 -10.86
C GLU A 4 2.25 -26.14 -11.63
N LEU A 5 1.50 -25.16 -11.13
CA LEU A 5 1.45 -23.83 -11.71
C LEU A 5 2.81 -23.15 -11.54
N SER A 6 3.20 -22.34 -12.52
CA SER A 6 4.38 -21.49 -12.39
C SER A 6 4.23 -20.53 -11.20
N PRO A 7 5.32 -20.08 -10.56
CA PRO A 7 5.24 -19.13 -9.45
C PRO A 7 4.46 -17.85 -9.80
N LEU A 8 4.60 -17.36 -11.05
CA LEU A 8 3.84 -16.21 -11.53
C LEU A 8 2.34 -16.50 -11.65
N ALA A 9 1.96 -17.70 -12.13
CA ALA A 9 0.56 -18.11 -12.19
C ALA A 9 -0.06 -18.18 -10.79
N GLN A 10 0.66 -18.75 -9.80
CA GLN A 10 0.20 -18.79 -8.41
C GLN A 10 0.00 -17.38 -7.83
N ARG A 11 0.88 -16.43 -8.14
CA ARG A 11 0.73 -15.04 -7.72
C ARG A 11 -0.43 -14.32 -8.41
N LEU A 12 -0.74 -14.62 -9.68
CA LEU A 12 -1.96 -14.12 -10.33
C LEU A 12 -3.23 -14.71 -9.69
N GLU A 13 -3.22 -15.98 -9.30
CA GLU A 13 -4.33 -16.58 -8.56
C GLU A 13 -4.51 -15.95 -7.18
N PHE A 14 -3.40 -15.61 -6.50
CA PHE A 14 -3.43 -14.84 -5.26
C PHE A 14 -4.12 -13.48 -5.46
N LEU A 15 -3.77 -12.73 -6.52
CA LEU A 15 -4.40 -11.44 -6.84
C LEU A 15 -5.89 -11.58 -7.21
N ALA A 16 -6.26 -12.68 -7.88
CA ALA A 16 -7.65 -12.98 -8.17
C ALA A 16 -8.45 -13.23 -6.88
N ALA A 17 -7.82 -13.65 -5.79
CA ALA A 17 -8.42 -13.76 -4.46
C ALA A 17 -9.72 -14.59 -4.46
N GLY A 18 -9.70 -15.76 -5.13
CA GLY A 18 -10.85 -16.65 -5.26
C GLY A 18 -11.86 -16.25 -6.36
N ARG A 19 -11.69 -15.09 -7.02
CA ARG A 19 -12.46 -14.73 -8.22
C ARG A 19 -12.02 -15.62 -9.40
N ALA A 20 -12.92 -15.91 -10.33
CA ALA A 20 -12.59 -16.64 -11.55
C ALA A 20 -11.52 -15.87 -12.36
N LEU A 21 -10.33 -16.46 -12.55
CA LEU A 21 -9.13 -15.78 -13.07
C LEU A 21 -9.39 -15.00 -14.37
N HIS A 22 -10.06 -15.61 -15.36
CA HIS A 22 -10.39 -14.93 -16.62
C HIS A 22 -11.43 -13.81 -16.46
N GLY A 23 -12.41 -13.99 -15.57
CA GLY A 23 -13.42 -12.96 -15.27
C GLY A 23 -12.79 -11.76 -14.57
N TRP A 24 -11.94 -12.01 -13.57
CA TRP A 24 -11.14 -11.01 -12.90
C TRP A 24 -10.23 -10.27 -13.88
N ALA A 25 -9.41 -10.99 -14.65
CA ALA A 25 -8.50 -10.40 -15.62
C ALA A 25 -9.25 -9.48 -16.62
N LYS A 26 -10.40 -9.94 -17.13
CA LYS A 26 -11.25 -9.12 -18.01
C LYS A 26 -11.79 -7.88 -17.29
N SER A 27 -12.18 -7.99 -16.03
CA SER A 27 -12.72 -6.87 -15.23
C SER A 27 -11.69 -5.77 -15.03
N ILE A 28 -10.41 -6.14 -14.85
CA ILE A 28 -9.32 -5.18 -14.71
C ILE A 28 -8.69 -4.80 -16.04
N GLY A 29 -9.14 -5.33 -17.19
CA GLY A 29 -8.61 -4.95 -18.50
C GLY A 29 -7.36 -5.70 -18.97
N LEU A 30 -6.98 -6.80 -18.31
CA LEU A 30 -5.92 -7.67 -18.80
C LEU A 30 -6.38 -8.51 -19.99
N PRO A 31 -5.58 -8.61 -21.08
CA PRO A 31 -5.90 -9.48 -22.21
C PRO A 31 -5.96 -10.95 -21.81
N LYS A 32 -6.96 -11.67 -22.33
CA LYS A 32 -7.10 -13.12 -22.11
C LYS A 32 -5.83 -13.89 -22.46
N ILE A 33 -5.18 -13.51 -23.56
CA ILE A 33 -3.95 -14.15 -24.04
C ILE A 33 -2.78 -13.97 -23.06
N SER A 34 -2.71 -12.85 -22.32
CA SER A 34 -1.70 -12.63 -21.29
C SER A 34 -1.83 -13.66 -20.17
N ILE A 35 -3.06 -13.94 -19.72
CA ILE A 35 -3.33 -14.97 -18.73
C ILE A 35 -2.98 -16.35 -19.26
N GLU A 36 -3.43 -16.69 -20.48
CA GLU A 36 -3.13 -18.00 -21.09
C GLU A 36 -1.63 -18.23 -21.25
N ASN A 37 -0.87 -17.18 -21.59
CA ASN A 37 0.60 -17.24 -21.68
C ASN A 37 1.22 -17.54 -20.32
N VAL A 38 0.78 -16.86 -19.25
CA VAL A 38 1.28 -17.11 -17.90
C VAL A 38 0.97 -18.53 -17.43
N MET A 39 -0.24 -19.02 -17.69
CA MET A 39 -0.63 -20.39 -17.33
C MET A 39 0.16 -21.46 -18.11
N LYS A 40 0.71 -21.09 -19.28
CA LYS A 40 1.64 -21.95 -20.05
C LYS A 40 3.10 -21.87 -19.57
N GLY A 41 3.40 -20.99 -18.61
CA GLY A 41 4.75 -20.79 -18.07
C GLY A 41 5.52 -19.61 -18.68
N ASN A 42 4.89 -18.80 -19.52
CA ASN A 42 5.52 -17.60 -20.08
C ASN A 42 5.35 -16.39 -19.14
N GLY A 43 6.07 -15.30 -19.41
CA GLY A 43 5.98 -14.06 -18.64
C GLY A 43 4.81 -13.15 -19.03
N LEU A 44 4.65 -12.05 -18.28
CA LEU A 44 3.79 -10.93 -18.63
C LEU A 44 4.56 -9.87 -19.43
N SER A 45 3.85 -9.13 -20.30
CA SER A 45 4.43 -7.96 -20.96
C SER A 45 4.58 -6.79 -19.99
N TYR A 46 5.48 -5.86 -20.30
CA TYR A 46 5.65 -4.61 -19.55
C TYR A 46 4.33 -3.83 -19.43
N GLU A 47 3.54 -3.75 -20.51
CA GLU A 47 2.22 -3.10 -20.50
C GLU A 47 1.28 -3.78 -19.49
N SER A 48 1.24 -5.11 -19.43
CA SER A 48 0.41 -5.85 -18.48
C SER A 48 0.85 -5.62 -17.03
N LEU A 49 2.16 -5.52 -16.79
CA LEU A 49 2.72 -5.26 -15.46
C LEU A 49 2.41 -3.85 -14.98
N ALA A 50 2.65 -2.83 -15.81
CA ALA A 50 2.32 -1.44 -15.50
C ALA A 50 0.81 -1.28 -15.24
N HIS A 51 -0.01 -2.00 -16.00
CA HIS A 51 -1.45 -2.01 -15.82
C HIS A 51 -1.89 -2.64 -14.50
N LEU A 52 -1.35 -3.81 -14.15
CA LEU A 52 -1.59 -4.48 -12.86
C LEU A 52 -1.17 -3.60 -11.68
N HIS A 53 -0.01 -2.95 -11.78
CA HIS A 53 0.47 -2.02 -10.77
C HIS A 53 -0.55 -0.90 -10.53
N ARG A 54 -1.05 -0.25 -11.59
CA ARG A 54 -2.02 0.85 -11.46
C ARG A 54 -3.37 0.41 -10.93
N VAL A 55 -3.92 -0.68 -11.46
CA VAL A 55 -5.33 -1.06 -11.21
C VAL A 55 -5.50 -1.82 -9.89
N GLU A 56 -4.54 -2.65 -9.50
CA GLU A 56 -4.62 -3.49 -8.29
C GLU A 56 -3.63 -3.05 -7.20
N ASN A 57 -2.90 -1.95 -7.41
CA ASN A 57 -1.83 -1.47 -6.52
C ASN A 57 -0.75 -2.53 -6.24
N VAL A 58 -0.42 -3.34 -7.25
CA VAL A 58 0.49 -4.49 -7.11
C VAL A 58 1.94 -4.05 -7.28
N ARG A 59 2.82 -4.64 -6.47
CA ARG A 59 4.26 -4.51 -6.61
C ARG A 59 4.83 -5.45 -7.67
N THR A 60 5.46 -4.88 -8.69
CA THR A 60 6.00 -5.63 -9.84
C THR A 60 7.12 -6.59 -9.45
N ASP A 61 7.98 -6.21 -8.51
CA ASP A 61 9.04 -7.06 -7.95
C ASP A 61 8.48 -8.29 -7.24
N TRP A 62 7.44 -8.11 -6.44
CA TRP A 62 6.73 -9.24 -5.84
C TRP A 62 6.06 -10.12 -6.90
N LEU A 63 5.37 -9.52 -7.87
CA LEU A 63 4.66 -10.28 -8.89
C LEU A 63 5.60 -11.15 -9.75
N LEU A 64 6.74 -10.62 -10.15
CA LEU A 64 7.70 -11.34 -11.00
C LEU A 64 8.58 -12.30 -10.20
N GLU A 65 9.05 -11.91 -9.02
CA GLU A 65 10.14 -12.59 -8.32
C GLU A 65 9.72 -13.12 -6.94
N GLY A 66 8.58 -12.67 -6.41
CA GLY A 66 8.11 -13.02 -5.07
C GLY A 66 8.84 -12.28 -3.94
N ARG A 67 9.59 -11.22 -4.25
CA ARG A 67 10.30 -10.41 -3.26
C ARG A 67 9.39 -9.33 -2.66
N GLY A 68 9.50 -9.11 -1.35
CA GLY A 68 8.77 -8.03 -0.68
C GLY A 68 7.28 -8.32 -0.48
N SER A 69 6.49 -7.24 -0.39
CA SER A 69 5.04 -7.30 -0.18
C SER A 69 4.27 -7.36 -1.51
N PRO A 70 3.08 -7.99 -1.56
CA PRO A 70 2.27 -8.02 -2.78
C PRO A 70 1.80 -6.66 -3.28
N PHE A 71 1.46 -5.75 -2.36
CA PHE A 71 0.88 -4.46 -2.68
C PHE A 71 1.78 -3.32 -2.22
N SER A 72 1.65 -2.17 -2.90
CA SER A 72 2.48 -0.99 -2.63
C SER A 72 1.97 -0.26 -1.39
N VAL A 73 2.89 0.04 -0.49
CA VAL A 73 2.66 0.83 0.71
C VAL A 73 3.89 1.71 0.91
N ASN A 74 3.66 2.98 1.20
CA ASN A 74 4.67 3.96 1.54
C ASN A 74 4.91 3.93 3.05
N ALA A 75 5.90 3.14 3.47
CA ALA A 75 6.30 3.03 4.87
C ALA A 75 7.29 4.15 5.23
N CYS A 76 6.79 5.23 5.82
CA CYS A 76 7.56 6.39 6.24
C CYS A 76 8.35 6.10 7.53
N LEU A 77 9.61 6.53 7.55
CA LEU A 77 10.53 6.28 8.68
C LEU A 77 10.39 7.33 9.80
N CYS A 78 9.92 8.52 9.46
CA CYS A 78 9.66 9.61 10.39
C CYS A 78 8.53 10.51 9.89
N ASP A 79 8.01 11.33 10.80
CA ASP A 79 6.91 12.26 10.52
C ASP A 79 7.26 13.26 9.40
N GLU A 80 8.50 13.74 9.34
CA GLU A 80 8.97 14.61 8.25
C GLU A 80 8.86 13.94 6.87
N SER A 81 9.29 12.68 6.75
CA SER A 81 9.21 11.95 5.48
C SER A 81 7.77 11.67 5.06
N ALA A 82 6.87 11.51 6.04
CA ALA A 82 5.44 11.36 5.78
C ALA A 82 4.81 12.69 5.35
N ASP A 83 5.20 13.79 6.00
CA ASP A 83 4.76 15.14 5.68
C ASP A 83 5.15 15.54 4.25
N GLU A 84 6.40 15.32 3.87
CA GLU A 84 6.91 15.59 2.51
C GLU A 84 6.17 14.75 1.45
N LEU A 85 6.03 13.44 1.68
CA LEU A 85 5.30 12.57 0.76
C LEU A 85 3.83 12.98 0.62
N LEU A 86 3.17 13.33 1.72
CA LEU A 86 1.78 13.80 1.70
C LEU A 86 1.67 15.17 1.01
N ASP A 87 2.67 16.05 1.08
CA ASP A 87 2.68 17.31 0.33
C ASP A 87 2.63 17.05 -1.18
N GLU A 88 3.47 16.11 -1.65
CA GLU A 88 3.51 15.71 -3.05
C GLU A 88 2.20 15.06 -3.50
N LEU A 89 1.69 14.10 -2.73
CA LEU A 89 0.48 13.35 -3.09
C LEU A 89 -0.76 14.26 -3.07
N LEU A 90 -0.93 15.09 -2.04
CA LEU A 90 -2.11 15.93 -1.84
C LEU A 90 -2.16 17.18 -2.75
N ALA A 91 -1.25 17.30 -3.73
CA ALA A 91 -1.40 18.22 -4.84
C ALA A 91 -2.60 17.87 -5.75
N GLU A 92 -3.06 16.61 -5.72
CA GLU A 92 -4.22 16.11 -6.45
C GLU A 92 -5.47 15.99 -5.57
N ARG A 93 -6.62 15.63 -6.17
CA ARG A 93 -7.92 15.54 -5.49
C ARG A 93 -8.20 14.14 -4.95
N TRP A 94 -7.57 13.80 -3.83
CA TRP A 94 -7.77 12.52 -3.15
C TRP A 94 -8.99 12.51 -2.21
N GLU A 95 -9.59 11.35 -2.03
CA GLU A 95 -10.37 11.00 -0.83
C GLU A 95 -9.38 10.49 0.23
N VAL A 96 -9.34 11.16 1.38
CA VAL A 96 -8.38 10.86 2.47
C VAL A 96 -9.08 10.11 3.59
N ASP A 97 -8.82 8.81 3.72
CA ASP A 97 -9.29 8.00 4.83
C ASP A 97 -8.16 7.77 5.83
N VAL A 98 -8.36 8.17 7.09
CA VAL A 98 -7.45 7.84 8.19
C VAL A 98 -7.89 6.52 8.82
N ILE A 99 -7.01 5.54 8.87
CA ILE A 99 -7.26 4.22 9.44
C ILE A 99 -6.45 4.06 10.72
N THR A 100 -7.07 3.58 11.79
CA THR A 100 -6.41 3.37 13.07
C THR A 100 -6.83 2.06 13.75
N ASP A 101 -5.93 1.49 14.54
CA ASP A 101 -6.23 0.48 15.56
C ASP A 101 -6.07 1.04 16.99
N GLU A 102 -6.21 2.38 17.13
CA GLU A 102 -5.93 3.21 18.32
C GLU A 102 -4.43 3.32 18.68
N SER A 103 -3.64 2.30 18.33
CA SER A 103 -2.20 2.28 18.60
C SER A 103 -1.36 2.74 17.42
N ARG A 104 -1.85 2.59 16.20
CA ARG A 104 -1.17 2.95 14.94
C ARG A 104 -2.11 3.71 14.05
N VAL A 105 -1.55 4.42 13.08
CA VAL A 105 -2.29 5.18 12.08
C VAL A 105 -1.71 4.91 10.70
N ALA A 106 -2.60 4.80 9.73
CA ALA A 106 -2.29 4.77 8.31
C ALA A 106 -3.23 5.76 7.60
N ILE A 107 -2.74 6.39 6.54
CA ILE A 107 -3.52 7.27 5.67
C ILE A 107 -3.68 6.55 4.34
N VAL A 108 -4.93 6.31 3.94
CA VAL A 108 -5.26 5.78 2.62
C VAL A 108 -5.80 6.91 1.78
N LEU A 109 -5.09 7.22 0.71
CA LEU A 109 -5.54 8.15 -0.32
C LEU A 109 -6.15 7.33 -1.45
N SER A 110 -7.35 7.72 -1.89
CA SER A 110 -7.95 7.07 -3.06
C SER A 110 -8.68 8.05 -3.97
N GLN A 111 -8.67 7.77 -5.27
CA GLN A 111 -9.44 8.56 -6.23
C GLN A 111 -9.95 7.68 -7.39
N PRO A 112 -11.10 8.00 -7.98
CA PRO A 112 -11.55 7.33 -9.19
C PRO A 112 -10.58 7.60 -10.33
N ALA A 113 -10.25 6.56 -11.08
CA ALA A 113 -9.36 6.63 -12.24
C ALA A 113 -9.92 5.78 -13.39
N GLN A 114 -9.44 6.06 -14.60
CA GLN A 114 -9.86 5.38 -15.81
C GLN A 114 -8.66 5.09 -16.71
N VAL A 115 -8.65 3.93 -17.34
CA VAL A 115 -7.65 3.56 -18.34
C VAL A 115 -8.34 2.88 -19.53
N GLN A 116 -7.91 3.25 -20.73
CA GLN A 116 -8.41 2.63 -21.96
C GLN A 116 -7.58 1.40 -22.29
N VAL A 117 -8.24 0.26 -22.47
CA VAL A 117 -7.60 -1.00 -22.89
C VAL A 117 -8.11 -1.45 -24.24
N LYS A 118 -7.24 -2.08 -25.02
CA LYS A 118 -7.59 -2.67 -26.31
C LYS A 118 -8.64 -3.77 -26.13
N ASP A 119 -9.74 -3.69 -26.87
CA ASP A 119 -10.88 -4.61 -26.78
C ASP A 119 -11.29 -5.12 -28.17
N GLY A 120 -10.35 -5.75 -28.86
CA GLY A 120 -10.57 -6.33 -30.19
C GLY A 120 -10.63 -5.30 -31.31
N LYS A 121 -11.26 -5.67 -32.43
CA LYS A 121 -11.41 -4.81 -33.61
C LYS A 121 -12.87 -4.71 -34.02
N ASP A 122 -13.26 -3.59 -34.63
CA ASP A 122 -14.58 -3.44 -35.24
C ASP A 122 -14.70 -4.21 -36.57
N SER A 123 -15.90 -4.19 -37.16
CA SER A 123 -16.17 -4.86 -38.44
C SER A 123 -15.36 -4.29 -39.61
N ALA A 124 -14.80 -3.09 -39.47
CA ALA A 124 -13.91 -2.45 -40.45
C ALA A 124 -12.42 -2.69 -40.14
N GLY A 125 -12.09 -3.43 -39.08
CA GLY A 125 -10.72 -3.75 -38.68
C GLY A 125 -10.02 -2.68 -37.82
N HIS A 126 -10.72 -1.62 -37.40
CA HIS A 126 -10.16 -0.61 -36.50
C HIS A 126 -10.08 -1.12 -35.07
N GLN A 127 -9.07 -0.69 -34.33
CA GLN A 127 -8.87 -1.06 -32.94
C GLN A 127 -9.99 -0.48 -32.07
N LYS A 128 -10.70 -1.34 -31.33
CA LYS A 128 -11.65 -0.92 -30.31
C LYS A 128 -10.95 -0.76 -28.97
N TYR A 129 -11.44 0.19 -28.18
CA TYR A 129 -10.99 0.44 -26.82
C TYR A 129 -12.18 0.34 -25.88
N ARG A 130 -11.90 -0.13 -24.67
CA ARG A 130 -12.85 -0.22 -23.57
C ARG A 130 -12.27 0.54 -22.38
N ASP A 131 -13.08 1.38 -21.77
CA ASP A 131 -12.72 2.06 -20.54
C ASP A 131 -12.82 1.10 -19.36
N ILE A 132 -11.76 1.05 -18.57
CA ILE A 132 -11.71 0.33 -17.29
C ILE A 132 -11.66 1.40 -16.21
N ASN A 133 -12.73 1.47 -15.43
CA ASN A 133 -12.76 2.30 -14.23
C ASN A 133 -12.13 1.52 -13.09
N TYR A 134 -11.24 2.16 -12.36
CA TYR A 134 -10.59 1.61 -11.18
C TYR A 134 -10.44 2.69 -10.12
N ARG A 135 -9.98 2.29 -8.94
CA ARG A 135 -9.65 3.22 -7.86
C ARG A 135 -8.13 3.23 -7.74
N LEU A 136 -7.53 4.39 -7.98
CA LEU A 136 -6.12 4.62 -7.68
C LEU A 136 -5.98 4.73 -6.17
N VAL A 137 -4.94 4.10 -5.60
CA VAL A 137 -4.76 3.98 -4.16
C VAL A 137 -3.31 4.24 -3.81
N GLU A 138 -3.08 5.13 -2.85
CA GLU A 138 -1.81 5.30 -2.16
C GLU A 138 -2.03 5.04 -0.67
N ILE A 139 -1.12 4.28 -0.05
CA ILE A 139 -1.21 3.91 1.36
C ILE A 139 0.06 4.45 2.02
N VAL A 140 -0.10 5.35 2.98
CA VAL A 140 0.99 5.93 3.76
C VAL A 140 0.89 5.42 5.19
N CYS A 141 1.94 4.80 5.70
CA CYS A 141 1.98 4.24 7.05
C CYS A 141 3.38 4.39 7.68
N GLY A 142 3.56 3.83 8.88
CA GLY A 142 4.80 3.94 9.63
C GLY A 142 4.72 5.08 10.65
N ALA A 143 5.77 5.88 10.75
CA ALA A 143 5.84 6.97 11.73
C ALA A 143 5.05 8.21 11.25
N LEU A 144 3.73 8.22 11.48
CA LEU A 144 2.83 9.32 11.09
C LEU A 144 2.52 10.23 12.28
N GLY A 145 3.31 11.29 12.47
CA GLY A 145 3.20 12.18 13.63
C GLY A 145 2.35 13.43 13.41
N PRO A 146 2.53 14.47 14.25
CA PRO A 146 1.77 15.71 14.18
C PRO A 146 1.71 16.36 12.80
N LYS A 147 2.83 16.38 12.05
CA LYS A 147 2.92 17.10 10.77
C LYS A 147 2.10 16.40 9.69
N ALA A 148 2.30 15.09 9.52
CA ALA A 148 1.53 14.29 8.56
C ALA A 148 0.02 14.37 8.81
N ILE A 149 -0.39 14.31 10.09
CA ILE A 149 -1.80 14.42 10.48
C ILE A 149 -2.37 15.82 10.26
N ALA A 150 -1.63 16.87 10.63
CA ALA A 150 -2.04 18.25 10.40
C ALA A 150 -2.22 18.52 8.91
N ARG A 151 -1.35 17.96 8.06
CA ARG A 151 -1.44 18.05 6.61
C ARG A 151 -2.68 17.36 6.07
N ALA A 152 -2.91 16.09 6.44
CA ALA A 152 -4.11 15.36 6.04
C ALA A 152 -5.40 16.09 6.49
N THR A 153 -5.40 16.63 7.70
CA THR A 153 -6.51 17.41 8.26
C THR A 153 -6.76 18.70 7.48
N SER A 154 -5.69 19.43 7.12
CA SER A 154 -5.76 20.68 6.38
C SER A 154 -6.28 20.48 4.95
N PHE A 155 -5.94 19.35 4.33
CA PHE A 155 -6.47 18.97 3.02
C PHE A 155 -7.95 18.59 3.09
N GLY A 156 -8.34 17.88 4.15
CA GLY A 156 -9.72 17.45 4.40
C GLY A 156 -9.83 15.94 4.49
N ILE A 157 -9.97 15.44 5.72
CA ILE A 157 -10.18 14.02 5.98
C ILE A 157 -11.62 13.65 5.63
N HIS A 158 -11.78 12.64 4.77
CA HIS A 158 -13.07 12.09 4.39
C HIS A 158 -13.67 11.27 5.54
N ARG A 159 -12.91 10.31 6.08
CA ARG A 159 -13.32 9.46 7.22
C ARG A 159 -12.16 9.13 8.13
N VAL A 160 -12.50 8.76 9.36
CA VAL A 160 -11.58 8.17 10.33
C VAL A 160 -12.17 6.82 10.73
N LEU A 161 -11.46 5.74 10.45
CA LEU A 161 -11.96 4.38 10.49
C LEU A 161 -11.15 3.55 11.49
N GLN A 162 -11.85 2.81 12.34
CA GLN A 162 -11.24 1.87 13.26
C GLN A 162 -11.24 0.46 12.69
N ILE A 163 -10.08 -0.19 12.74
CA ILE A 163 -9.89 -1.58 12.34
C ILE A 163 -9.17 -2.37 13.45
N GLY A 164 -9.25 -3.70 13.40
CA GLY A 164 -8.52 -4.56 14.31
C GLY A 164 -7.01 -4.53 14.09
N SER A 165 -6.24 -4.75 15.16
CA SER A 165 -4.77 -4.69 15.13
C SER A 165 -4.13 -5.68 14.14
N ASP A 166 -4.72 -6.86 13.95
CA ASP A 166 -4.27 -7.81 12.92
C ASP A 166 -4.43 -7.24 11.52
N MET A 167 -5.59 -6.66 11.20
CA MET A 167 -5.85 -6.04 9.90
C MET A 167 -4.90 -4.87 9.65
N MET A 168 -4.63 -4.06 10.67
CA MET A 168 -3.68 -2.96 10.59
C MET A 168 -2.25 -3.44 10.31
N ARG A 169 -1.82 -4.56 10.92
CA ARG A 169 -0.54 -5.20 10.57
C ARG A 169 -0.49 -5.66 9.11
N GLU A 170 -1.57 -6.24 8.60
CA GLU A 170 -1.62 -6.70 7.22
C GLU A 170 -1.63 -5.52 6.22
N LEU A 171 -2.26 -4.40 6.58
CA LEU A 171 -2.24 -3.14 5.83
C LEU A 171 -0.80 -2.60 5.72
N GLU A 172 -0.13 -2.38 6.86
CA GLU A 172 1.25 -1.85 6.91
C GLU A 172 2.25 -2.75 6.17
N ARG A 173 2.01 -4.05 6.17
CA ARG A 173 2.85 -5.04 5.48
C ARG A 173 2.55 -5.18 3.99
N GLY A 174 1.66 -4.35 3.43
CA GLY A 174 1.30 -4.37 2.02
C GLY A 174 0.66 -5.68 1.57
N LYS A 175 -0.15 -6.29 2.43
CA LYS A 175 -0.87 -7.54 2.13
C LYS A 175 -2.34 -7.33 1.75
N LEU A 176 -2.82 -6.08 1.85
CA LEU A 176 -4.17 -5.70 1.46
C LEU A 176 -4.14 -4.87 0.17
N GLY A 177 -4.63 -5.46 -0.92
CA GLY A 177 -4.75 -4.79 -2.21
C GLY A 177 -6.04 -4.03 -2.37
N SER A 178 -6.17 -3.29 -3.49
CA SER A 178 -7.36 -2.47 -3.80
C SER A 178 -8.67 -3.25 -3.67
N TYR A 179 -8.70 -4.52 -4.10
CA TYR A 179 -9.87 -5.37 -3.95
C TYR A 179 -10.30 -5.55 -2.49
N PHE A 180 -9.38 -5.86 -1.58
CA PHE A 180 -9.69 -6.05 -0.15
C PHE A 180 -9.91 -4.74 0.60
N LEU A 181 -9.44 -3.61 0.07
CA LEU A 181 -9.71 -2.31 0.65
C LEU A 181 -11.12 -1.83 0.32
N PHE A 182 -11.59 -2.04 -0.91
CA PHE A 182 -12.80 -1.35 -1.42
C PHE A 182 -13.92 -2.23 -1.98
N SER A 183 -13.64 -3.45 -2.43
CA SER A 183 -14.60 -4.17 -3.31
C SER A 183 -14.88 -5.62 -2.93
N SER A 184 -14.10 -6.23 -2.04
CA SER A 184 -14.39 -7.56 -1.54
C SER A 184 -15.62 -7.53 -0.62
N PRO A 185 -16.32 -8.67 -0.45
CA PRO A 185 -17.43 -8.76 0.50
C PRO A 185 -17.03 -8.39 1.94
N THR A 186 -15.75 -8.54 2.28
CA THR A 186 -15.16 -8.20 3.57
C THR A 186 -14.24 -6.98 3.47
N ALA A 187 -14.54 -6.06 2.56
CA ALA A 187 -13.66 -4.93 2.27
C ALA A 187 -13.46 -4.04 3.51
N VAL A 188 -12.24 -3.59 3.74
CA VAL A 188 -11.88 -2.87 4.97
C VAL A 188 -12.61 -1.53 5.07
N ILE A 189 -12.46 -0.67 4.06
CA ILE A 189 -12.91 0.72 4.14
C ILE A 189 -14.44 0.87 4.21
N PRO A 190 -15.26 0.19 3.39
CA PRO A 190 -16.72 0.34 3.47
C PRO A 190 -17.34 -0.34 4.69
N ASN A 191 -16.65 -1.31 5.33
CA ASN A 191 -17.18 -2.05 6.47
C ASN A 191 -16.54 -1.68 7.81
N ALA A 192 -15.52 -0.82 7.82
CA ALA A 192 -14.88 -0.36 9.04
C ALA A 192 -15.81 0.56 9.84
N VAL A 193 -15.65 0.53 11.16
CA VAL A 193 -16.43 1.36 12.07
C VAL A 193 -15.87 2.77 12.03
N GLN A 194 -16.73 3.79 11.87
CA GLN A 194 -16.31 5.17 12.03
C GLN A 194 -15.78 5.37 13.46
N TYR A 195 -14.54 5.84 13.58
CA TYR A 195 -13.91 6.04 14.87
C TYR A 195 -14.51 7.25 15.58
N ALA A 196 -15.27 7.00 16.64
CA ALA A 196 -16.01 8.03 17.36
C ALA A 196 -15.10 9.06 18.07
N GLN A 197 -13.84 8.70 18.34
CA GLN A 197 -12.89 9.50 19.10
C GLN A 197 -11.80 10.15 18.23
N ALA A 198 -12.13 10.45 16.96
CA ALA A 198 -11.19 11.03 16.00
C ALA A 198 -10.47 12.30 16.53
N GLY A 199 -11.20 13.19 17.23
CA GLY A 199 -10.61 14.39 17.84
C GLY A 199 -9.50 14.06 18.83
N MET A 200 -9.75 13.15 19.78
CA MET A 200 -8.75 12.73 20.78
C MET A 200 -7.56 12.01 20.14
N LEU A 201 -7.79 11.22 19.08
CA LEU A 201 -6.70 10.60 18.32
C LEU A 201 -5.76 11.68 17.76
N PHE A 202 -6.32 12.70 17.10
CA PHE A 202 -5.50 13.77 16.52
C PHE A 202 -4.82 14.63 17.59
N GLU A 203 -5.48 14.90 18.72
CA GLU A 203 -4.87 15.60 19.86
C GLU A 203 -3.68 14.84 20.44
N ASN A 204 -3.83 13.53 20.67
CA ASN A 204 -2.75 12.68 21.20
C ASN A 204 -1.58 12.60 20.22
N LEU A 205 -1.86 12.42 18.93
CA LEU A 205 -0.84 12.42 17.88
C LEU A 205 -0.11 13.76 17.81
N ALA A 206 -0.84 14.87 17.88
CA ALA A 206 -0.30 16.23 17.82
C ALA A 206 0.55 16.59 19.06
N ALA A 207 0.20 16.05 20.23
CA ALA A 207 1.00 16.18 21.45
C ALA A 207 2.33 15.40 21.39
N GLY A 208 2.60 14.67 20.30
CA GLY A 208 3.74 13.77 20.20
C GLY A 208 3.57 12.51 21.06
N GLU A 209 2.37 12.27 21.59
CA GLU A 209 1.98 11.00 22.20
C GLU A 209 1.65 10.00 21.09
N GLN A 210 2.59 9.78 20.18
CA GLN A 210 2.44 8.67 19.25
C GLN A 210 2.58 7.35 20.00
N ALA A 211 1.43 6.65 20.04
CA ALA A 211 1.24 5.41 19.29
C ALA A 211 2.37 4.39 19.51
N ALA A 212 2.11 3.47 20.44
CA ALA A 212 2.93 2.36 20.88
C ALA A 212 4.11 2.04 19.94
N SER A 213 5.33 2.39 20.37
CA SER A 213 6.51 1.70 19.84
C SER A 213 6.20 0.20 19.93
N THR A 214 6.41 -0.50 18.82
CA THR A 214 6.24 -1.96 18.76
C THR A 214 6.94 -2.59 19.98
N PRO A 215 6.53 -3.76 20.48
CA PRO A 215 7.26 -4.39 21.59
C PRO A 215 8.77 -4.43 21.36
N ASP A 216 9.17 -4.62 20.10
CA ASP A 216 10.55 -4.59 19.64
C ASP A 216 11.17 -3.19 19.68
N GLU A 217 10.48 -2.13 19.24
CA GLU A 217 10.96 -0.74 19.39
C GLU A 217 10.98 -0.29 20.86
N LYS A 218 10.01 -0.68 21.68
CA LYS A 218 10.04 -0.44 23.13
C LYS A 218 11.22 -1.16 23.77
N ALA A 219 11.50 -2.39 23.34
CA ALA A 219 12.66 -3.15 23.78
C ALA A 219 13.98 -2.52 23.30
N LEU A 220 14.04 -2.03 22.06
CA LEU A 220 15.22 -1.37 21.49
C LEU A 220 15.46 -0.01 22.15
N LEU A 221 14.43 0.82 22.30
CA LEU A 221 14.49 2.09 23.00
C LEU A 221 14.80 1.91 24.49
N GLY A 222 14.20 0.90 25.14
CA GLY A 222 14.50 0.52 26.52
C GLY A 222 15.95 0.06 26.68
N SER A 223 16.42 -0.81 25.78
CA SER A 223 17.82 -1.27 25.76
C SER A 223 18.77 -0.11 25.51
N TYR A 224 18.48 0.78 24.55
CA TYR A 224 19.27 1.97 24.27
C TYR A 224 19.33 2.92 25.47
N ARG A 225 18.21 3.14 26.17
CA ARG A 225 18.15 4.02 27.36
C ARG A 225 18.91 3.45 28.55
N ASN A 226 18.93 2.13 28.71
CA ASN A 226 19.66 1.44 29.78
C ASN A 226 21.17 1.29 29.50
N MET A 227 21.65 1.66 28.32
CA MET A 227 23.07 1.64 27.99
C MET A 227 23.83 2.83 28.61
N SER A 228 25.10 2.59 28.93
CA SER A 228 26.03 3.65 29.33
C SER A 228 26.15 4.71 28.23
N SER A 229 26.50 5.93 28.63
CA SER A 229 26.69 7.07 27.72
C SER A 229 27.70 6.80 26.60
N GLU A 230 28.76 6.04 26.88
CA GLU A 230 29.72 5.57 25.87
C GLU A 230 29.09 4.67 24.82
N LYS A 231 28.30 3.67 25.24
CA LYS A 231 27.64 2.73 24.31
C LYS A 231 26.59 3.43 23.45
N ARG A 232 25.86 4.39 24.02
CA ARG A 232 24.92 5.22 23.26
C ARG A 232 25.60 6.06 22.20
N ARG A 233 26.74 6.69 22.52
CA ARG A 233 27.55 7.44 21.55
C ARG A 233 28.05 6.54 20.42
N ALA A 234 28.58 5.36 20.74
CA ALA A 234 29.05 4.41 19.74
C ALA A 234 27.95 3.98 18.77
N ILE A 235 26.74 3.68 19.26
CA ILE A 235 25.58 3.35 18.42
C ILE A 235 25.20 4.54 17.54
N SER A 236 25.14 5.76 18.09
CA SER A 236 24.87 6.95 17.30
C SER A 236 25.92 7.17 16.21
N GLN A 237 27.20 6.93 16.48
CA GLN A 237 28.28 6.99 15.48
C GLN A 237 28.09 5.98 14.34
N VAL A 238 27.66 4.75 14.66
CA VAL A 238 27.40 3.70 13.67
C VAL A 238 26.21 4.07 12.79
N VAL A 239 25.11 4.54 13.37
CA VAL A 239 23.91 4.96 12.63
C VAL A 239 24.23 6.13 11.68
N ILE A 240 24.99 7.13 12.15
CA ILE A 240 25.45 8.25 11.32
C ILE A 240 26.36 7.75 10.19
N SER A 241 27.29 6.86 10.49
CA SER A 241 28.21 6.30 9.47
C SER A 241 27.47 5.46 8.43
N MET A 242 26.42 4.74 8.81
CA MET A 242 25.58 3.97 7.89
C MET A 242 24.72 4.88 7.00
N ALA A 243 24.22 5.99 7.54
CA ALA A 243 23.48 6.99 6.77
C ALA A 243 24.37 7.66 5.71
N ASP A 244 25.61 7.98 6.06
CA ASP A 244 26.61 8.53 5.12
C ASP A 244 26.97 7.54 4.00
N VAL A 245 27.08 6.25 4.31
CA VAL A 245 27.33 5.20 3.31
C VAL A 245 26.13 5.04 2.36
N ALA A 246 24.90 5.12 2.87
CA ALA A 246 23.70 5.04 2.06
C ALA A 246 23.54 6.23 1.10
N GLN A 247 24.02 7.43 1.47
CA GLN A 247 24.04 8.60 0.59
C GLN A 247 25.11 8.52 -0.51
N ARG A 248 26.22 7.81 -0.28
CA ARG A 248 27.30 7.63 -1.27
C ARG A 248 27.04 6.51 -2.28
N LEU A 249 26.00 5.71 -2.06
CA LEU A 249 25.58 4.60 -2.94
C LEU A 249 24.36 4.98 -3.81
N ARG A 250 23.91 6.23 -3.76
CA ARG A 250 22.97 6.85 -4.71
C ARG A 250 23.74 7.68 -5.72
#